data_AF-A0A100JVW2-F1
#
_entry.id   AF-A0A100JVW2-F1
#
_cell.length_a   1.000
_cell.length_b   1.000
_cell.length_c   1.000
_cell.angle_alpha   90.00
_cell.angle_beta   90.00
_cell.angle_gamma   90.00
#
_symmetry.space_group_name_H-M   'P 1'
#
loop_
_entity.id
_entity.type
_entity.pdbx_description
1 polymer ?
#
loop_
_entity_poly.entity_id
_entity_poly.type
_entity_poly.pdbx_seq_one_letter_code
_entity_poly.pdbx_strand_id
1 'polypeptide(L)'
;MKQTEPEFWVLEYITITKDPRSSLVVAIGGTEKAADILQRTGGFLSAAGPRGDYHRLPHGLPVEQQRLKAATASHALLAAGHSVHLDPALNMLATPDGERDGALRYLAHLAERASAAKTSSEAAEVLTEIAAPVNGLLPLTREVVVRAWIATSDLLGTSPGEEPEPLARLGDTASSLSQAAHVILRARNHAARVSQPAAPTPPPSTAQPSASRHR
;
A
#
# COMPACT_ATOMS: atom_id res chain seq x y z
N MET A 1 -47.70 -0.89 -19.50
CA MET A 1 -47.25 -1.93 -18.56
C MET A 1 -46.14 -1.32 -17.73
N LYS A 2 -46.36 -1.08 -16.43
CA LYS A 2 -45.33 -0.51 -15.54
C LYS A 2 -44.33 -1.63 -15.23
N GLN A 3 -43.08 -1.47 -15.66
CA GLN A 3 -41.99 -2.34 -15.23
C GLN A 3 -41.78 -2.08 -13.73
N THR A 4 -42.10 -3.07 -12.91
CA THR A 4 -41.80 -3.04 -11.48
C THR A 4 -40.29 -3.06 -11.34
N GLU A 5 -39.73 -2.03 -10.71
CA GLU A 5 -38.32 -1.95 -10.35
C GLU A 5 -37.98 -3.16 -9.44
N PRO A 6 -36.89 -3.90 -9.68
CA PRO A 6 -36.56 -5.06 -8.85
C PRO A 6 -36.32 -4.60 -7.41
N GLU A 7 -37.03 -5.21 -6.44
CA GLU A 7 -36.70 -5.03 -5.03
C GLU A 7 -35.30 -5.60 -4.78
N PHE A 8 -34.34 -4.72 -4.57
CA PHE A 8 -33.02 -5.09 -4.08
C PHE A 8 -33.16 -5.40 -2.59
N TRP A 9 -33.17 -6.68 -2.25
CA TRP A 9 -33.01 -7.12 -0.88
C TRP A 9 -31.62 -6.64 -0.46
N VAL A 10 -31.53 -5.75 0.53
CA VAL A 10 -30.26 -5.39 1.17
C VAL A 10 -29.76 -6.66 1.85
N LEU A 11 -29.03 -7.48 1.10
CA LEU A 11 -28.48 -8.74 1.54
C LEU A 11 -27.50 -8.41 2.66
N GLU A 12 -27.82 -8.88 3.85
CA GLU A 12 -27.09 -8.59 5.07
C GLU A 12 -25.58 -8.73 4.87
N TYR A 13 -24.86 -7.71 5.33
CA TYR A 13 -23.43 -7.57 5.13
C TYR A 13 -22.67 -8.37 6.18
N ILE A 14 -21.79 -9.25 5.71
CA ILE A 14 -20.97 -10.11 6.57
C ILE A 14 -19.52 -9.65 6.45
N THR A 15 -18.87 -9.42 7.59
CA THR A 15 -17.45 -9.04 7.63
C THR A 15 -16.64 -10.20 8.16
N ILE A 16 -15.70 -10.72 7.37
CA ILE A 16 -14.70 -11.72 7.77
C ILE A 16 -13.34 -11.02 7.87
N THR A 17 -12.81 -10.89 9.09
CA THR A 17 -11.57 -10.15 9.36
C THR A 17 -10.71 -10.84 10.41
N LYS A 18 -9.41 -10.51 10.43
CA LYS A 18 -8.50 -10.95 11.50
C LYS A 18 -8.47 -9.92 12.62
N ASP A 19 -8.87 -10.31 13.82
CA ASP A 19 -8.76 -9.46 15.00
C ASP A 19 -7.27 -9.22 15.32
N PRO A 20 -6.78 -7.96 15.31
CA PRO A 20 -5.38 -7.66 15.57
C PRO A 20 -4.95 -7.98 17.01
N ARG A 21 -5.87 -8.06 17.97
CA ARG A 21 -5.53 -8.34 19.38
C ARG A 21 -5.36 -9.82 19.66
N SER A 22 -6.28 -10.64 19.16
CA SER A 22 -6.26 -12.09 19.39
C SER A 22 -5.64 -12.89 18.24
N SER A 23 -5.36 -12.25 17.10
CA SER A 23 -4.99 -12.90 15.84
C SER A 23 -6.03 -13.91 15.33
N LEU A 24 -7.26 -13.89 15.84
CA LEU A 24 -8.33 -14.77 15.42
C LEU A 24 -9.05 -14.22 14.20
N VAL A 25 -9.41 -15.12 13.28
CA VAL A 25 -10.33 -14.78 12.20
C VAL A 25 -11.75 -14.85 12.73
N VAL A 26 -12.46 -13.73 12.63
CA VAL A 26 -13.84 -13.56 13.08
C VAL A 26 -14.73 -13.18 11.90
N ALA A 27 -15.95 -13.67 11.93
CA ALA A 27 -17.03 -13.32 11.03
C ALA A 27 -18.18 -12.70 11.83
N ILE A 28 -18.60 -11.49 11.44
CA ILE A 28 -19.59 -10.68 12.14
C ILE A 28 -20.69 -10.28 11.15
N GLY A 29 -21.94 -10.36 11.61
CA GLY A 29 -23.13 -10.04 10.81
C GLY A 29 -23.69 -11.24 10.05
N GLY A 30 -24.84 -11.02 9.39
CA GLY A 30 -25.55 -12.04 8.62
C GLY A 30 -26.63 -12.79 9.41
N THR A 31 -27.39 -13.59 8.66
CA THR A 31 -28.53 -14.39 9.16
C THR A 31 -28.06 -15.74 9.72
N GLU A 32 -28.98 -16.48 10.33
CA GLU A 32 -28.77 -17.90 10.67
C GLU A 32 -28.34 -18.76 9.46
N LYS A 33 -28.80 -18.41 8.25
CA LYS A 33 -28.36 -19.07 7.01
C LYS A 33 -26.89 -18.81 6.71
N ALA A 34 -26.41 -17.59 6.95
CA ALA A 34 -25.00 -17.26 6.83
C ALA A 34 -24.16 -17.97 7.89
N ALA A 35 -24.66 -18.03 9.13
CA ALA A 35 -24.03 -18.77 10.23
C ALA A 35 -23.83 -20.26 9.89
N ASP A 36 -24.83 -20.89 9.28
CA ASP A 36 -24.77 -22.28 8.83
C ASP A 36 -23.72 -22.49 7.71
N ILE A 37 -23.65 -21.58 6.73
CA ILE A 37 -22.62 -21.62 5.68
C ILE A 37 -21.22 -21.46 6.27
N LEU A 38 -21.04 -20.52 7.21
CA LEU A 38 -19.76 -20.29 7.90
C LEU A 38 -19.29 -21.54 8.64
N GLN A 39 -20.20 -22.24 9.31
CA GLN A 39 -19.89 -23.47 10.06
C GLN A 39 -19.56 -24.64 9.13
N ARG A 40 -20.38 -24.92 8.11
CA ARG A 40 -20.19 -26.09 7.23
C ARG A 40 -18.97 -25.94 6.32
N THR A 41 -18.78 -24.76 5.74
CA THR A 41 -17.80 -24.57 4.66
C THR A 41 -16.48 -24.00 5.18
N GLY A 42 -16.54 -23.03 6.10
CA GLY A 42 -15.34 -22.44 6.69
C GLY A 42 -14.82 -23.17 7.93
N GLY A 43 -15.67 -23.95 8.60
CA GLY A 43 -15.35 -24.51 9.92
C GLY A 43 -15.27 -23.42 11.00
N PHE A 44 -16.04 -22.35 10.86
CA PHE A 44 -16.20 -21.36 11.92
C PHE A 44 -17.02 -21.96 13.07
N LEU A 45 -16.74 -21.50 14.28
CA LEU A 45 -17.45 -21.86 15.50
C LEU A 45 -18.23 -20.64 15.99
N SER A 46 -19.47 -20.85 16.45
CA SER A 46 -20.24 -19.81 17.13
C SER A 46 -19.62 -19.49 18.48
N ALA A 47 -19.55 -18.20 18.80
CA ALA A 47 -19.05 -17.68 20.06
C ALA A 47 -19.94 -16.53 20.53
N ALA A 48 -20.25 -16.53 21.83
CA ALA A 48 -21.02 -15.45 22.43
C ALA A 48 -20.16 -14.19 22.55
N GLY A 49 -20.66 -13.07 22.01
CA GLY A 49 -19.98 -11.78 22.02
C GLY A 49 -20.77 -10.69 22.75
N PRO A 50 -20.10 -9.61 23.18
CA PRO A 50 -20.76 -8.50 23.89
C PRO A 50 -21.75 -7.70 23.03
N ARG A 51 -21.77 -7.92 21.70
CA ARG A 51 -22.67 -7.26 20.74
C ARG A 51 -23.57 -8.26 19.99
N GLY A 52 -23.74 -9.47 20.55
CA GLY A 52 -24.40 -10.59 19.92
C GLY A 52 -23.42 -11.71 19.56
N ASP A 53 -24.00 -12.84 19.13
CA ASP A 53 -23.22 -13.99 18.69
C ASP A 53 -22.40 -13.64 17.45
N TYR A 54 -21.16 -14.15 17.42
CA TYR A 54 -20.27 -14.02 16.28
C TYR A 54 -19.67 -15.38 15.96
N HIS A 55 -19.07 -15.48 14.78
CA HIS A 55 -18.41 -16.71 14.35
C HIS A 55 -16.91 -16.50 14.33
N ARG A 56 -16.14 -17.52 14.66
CA ARG A 56 -14.67 -17.45 14.62
C ARG A 56 -14.04 -18.76 14.20
N LEU A 57 -12.86 -18.70 13.58
CA LEU A 57 -12.08 -19.91 13.36
C LEU A 57 -11.50 -20.44 14.69
N PRO A 58 -11.23 -21.77 14.77
CA PRO A 58 -10.52 -22.38 15.89
C PRO A 58 -9.18 -21.70 16.20
N HIS A 59 -8.80 -21.73 17.48
CA HIS A 59 -7.48 -21.29 17.92
C HIS A 59 -6.38 -22.22 17.36
N GLY A 60 -5.18 -21.66 17.15
CA GLY A 60 -3.99 -22.45 16.80
C GLY A 60 -3.94 -22.94 15.35
N LEU A 61 -4.88 -22.52 14.48
CA LEU A 61 -4.82 -22.84 13.06
C LEU A 61 -3.62 -22.15 12.40
N PRO A 62 -2.84 -22.84 11.55
CA PRO A 62 -1.81 -22.22 10.73
C PRO A 62 -2.39 -21.11 9.85
N VAL A 63 -1.61 -20.06 9.59
CA VAL A 63 -2.05 -18.87 8.83
C VAL A 63 -2.63 -19.25 7.47
N GLU A 64 -1.96 -20.13 6.73
CA GLU A 64 -2.44 -20.60 5.42
C GLU A 64 -3.79 -21.34 5.51
N GLN A 65 -4.01 -22.11 6.58
CA GLN A 65 -5.31 -22.74 6.80
C GLN A 65 -6.40 -21.73 7.19
N GLN A 66 -6.05 -20.69 7.94
CA GLN A 66 -6.97 -19.59 8.24
C GLN A 66 -7.41 -18.88 6.96
N ARG A 67 -6.46 -18.57 6.07
CA ARG A 67 -6.70 -17.93 4.76
C ARG A 67 -7.58 -18.80 3.87
N LEU A 68 -7.23 -20.09 3.71
CA LEU A 68 -8.01 -21.03 2.91
C LEU A 68 -9.46 -21.12 3.41
N LYS A 69 -9.66 -21.30 4.72
CA LYS A 69 -10.99 -21.42 5.31
C LYS A 69 -11.80 -20.14 5.19
N ALA A 70 -11.19 -18.99 5.46
CA ALA A 70 -11.84 -17.68 5.33
C ALA A 70 -12.25 -17.37 3.88
N ALA A 71 -11.35 -17.60 2.92
CA ALA A 71 -11.63 -17.41 1.50
C ALA A 71 -12.72 -18.36 0.99
N THR A 72 -12.68 -19.64 1.38
CA THR A 72 -13.70 -20.63 1.00
C THR A 72 -15.07 -20.25 1.57
N ALA A 73 -15.12 -19.83 2.83
CA ALA A 73 -16.35 -19.37 3.46
C ALA A 73 -16.91 -18.11 2.80
N SER A 74 -16.05 -17.13 2.52
CA SER A 74 -16.42 -15.91 1.80
C SER A 74 -17.02 -16.23 0.42
N HIS A 75 -16.40 -17.14 -0.33
CA HIS A 75 -16.89 -17.51 -1.64
C HIS A 75 -18.25 -18.22 -1.57
N ALA A 76 -18.44 -19.12 -0.60
CA ALA A 76 -19.73 -19.79 -0.40
C ALA A 76 -20.84 -18.82 0.01
N LEU A 77 -20.54 -17.83 0.84
CA LEU A 77 -21.48 -16.78 1.23
C LEU A 77 -21.87 -15.89 0.04
N LEU A 78 -20.89 -15.47 -0.78
CA LEU A 78 -21.14 -14.73 -2.01
C LEU A 78 -22.00 -15.54 -2.99
N ALA A 79 -21.71 -16.83 -3.16
CA ALA A 79 -22.49 -17.72 -4.02
C ALA A 79 -23.93 -17.94 -3.52
N ALA A 80 -24.15 -17.85 -2.20
CA ALA A 80 -25.48 -17.88 -1.60
C ALA A 80 -26.21 -16.52 -1.66
N GLY A 81 -25.60 -15.50 -2.26
CA GLY A 81 -26.16 -14.17 -2.46
C GLY A 81 -25.87 -13.19 -1.34
N HIS A 82 -25.05 -13.52 -0.33
CA HIS A 82 -24.71 -12.57 0.73
C HIS A 82 -23.68 -11.55 0.25
N SER A 83 -23.73 -10.33 0.81
CA SER A 83 -22.67 -9.34 0.62
C SER A 83 -21.58 -9.57 1.66
N VAL A 84 -20.35 -9.85 1.21
CA VAL A 84 -19.25 -10.24 2.10
C VAL A 84 -18.06 -9.31 1.93
N HIS A 85 -17.53 -8.84 3.04
CA HIS A 85 -16.20 -8.24 3.12
C HIS A 85 -15.22 -9.25 3.68
N LEU A 86 -14.25 -9.64 2.86
CA LEU A 86 -13.12 -10.43 3.28
C LEU A 86 -11.90 -9.53 3.40
N ASP A 87 -11.28 -9.52 4.59
CA ASP A 87 -10.00 -8.89 4.82
C ASP A 87 -8.97 -9.34 3.76
N PRO A 88 -8.32 -8.40 3.03
CA PRO A 88 -7.36 -8.73 1.98
C PRO A 88 -6.25 -9.69 2.43
N ALA A 89 -5.83 -9.61 3.69
CA ALA A 89 -4.82 -10.51 4.24
C ALA A 89 -5.30 -11.97 4.27
N LEU A 90 -6.61 -12.21 4.26
CA LEU A 90 -7.23 -13.54 4.29
C LEU A 90 -7.64 -14.06 2.90
N ASN A 91 -7.60 -13.20 1.87
CA ASN A 91 -8.04 -13.57 0.53
C ASN A 91 -6.97 -14.40 -0.22
N MET A 92 -7.24 -15.68 -0.45
CA MET A 92 -6.36 -16.55 -1.25
C MET A 92 -6.44 -16.32 -2.76
N LEU A 93 -7.49 -15.63 -3.26
CA LEU A 93 -7.61 -15.23 -4.66
C LEU A 93 -6.91 -13.90 -4.95
N ALA A 94 -6.56 -13.13 -3.91
CA ALA A 94 -5.56 -12.08 -4.03
C ALA A 94 -4.21 -12.78 -4.12
N THR A 95 -3.80 -13.16 -5.33
CA THR A 95 -2.47 -13.72 -5.54
C THR A 95 -1.44 -12.65 -5.15
N PRO A 96 -0.43 -12.97 -4.32
CA PRO A 96 0.73 -12.09 -4.12
C PRO A 96 1.35 -11.67 -5.45
N ASP A 97 1.24 -12.54 -6.47
CA ASP A 97 1.67 -12.28 -7.84
C ASP A 97 0.86 -11.18 -8.53
N GLY A 98 -0.43 -10.97 -8.21
CA GLY A 98 -1.22 -9.90 -8.81
C GLY A 98 -0.75 -8.50 -8.40
N GLU A 99 -0.35 -8.34 -7.14
CA GLU A 99 0.26 -7.10 -6.63
C GLU A 99 1.67 -6.91 -7.22
N ARG A 100 2.46 -7.98 -7.27
CA ARG A 100 3.78 -7.98 -7.91
C ARG A 100 3.70 -7.62 -9.39
N ASP A 101 2.81 -8.24 -10.15
CA ASP A 101 2.58 -7.97 -11.57
C ASP A 101 2.06 -6.54 -11.77
N GLY A 102 1.23 -6.05 -10.85
CA GLY A 102 0.80 -4.66 -10.78
C GLY A 102 1.99 -3.70 -10.67
N ALA A 103 2.87 -3.97 -9.71
CA ALA A 103 4.08 -3.18 -9.49
C ALA A 103 5.04 -3.25 -10.69
N LEU A 104 5.26 -4.43 -11.27
CA LEU A 104 6.11 -4.61 -12.46
C LEU A 104 5.55 -3.86 -13.68
N ARG A 105 4.23 -3.93 -13.92
CA ARG A 105 3.56 -3.15 -14.96
C ARG A 105 3.67 -1.65 -14.72
N TYR A 106 3.54 -1.22 -13.47
CA TYR A 106 3.74 0.19 -13.11
C TYR A 106 5.16 0.67 -13.42
N LEU A 107 6.18 -0.12 -13.07
CA LEU A 107 7.58 0.20 -13.38
C LEU A 107 7.84 0.28 -14.90
N ALA A 108 7.29 -0.66 -15.67
CA ALA A 108 7.38 -0.64 -17.12
C ALA A 108 6.71 0.62 -17.71
N HIS A 109 5.51 0.96 -17.23
CA HIS A 109 4.81 2.17 -17.65
C HIS A 109 5.58 3.45 -17.28
N LEU A 110 6.23 3.48 -16.12
CA LEU A 110 7.04 4.62 -15.71
C LEU A 110 8.28 4.79 -16.60
N ALA A 111 8.91 3.70 -17.03
CA ALA A 111 10.02 3.73 -18.00
C ALA A 111 9.56 4.26 -19.37
N GLU A 112 8.39 3.83 -19.85
CA GLU A 112 7.80 4.36 -21.09
C GLU A 112 7.43 5.84 -20.98
N ARG A 113 6.92 6.30 -19.83
CA ARG A 113 6.68 7.72 -19.59
C ARG A 113 7.97 8.54 -19.60
N ALA A 114 9.05 7.99 -19.03
CA ALA A 114 10.36 8.64 -19.05
C ALA A 114 10.89 8.78 -20.48
N SER A 115 10.76 7.75 -21.32
CA SER A 115 11.23 7.75 -22.71
C SER A 115 10.37 8.64 -23.62
N ALA A 116 9.05 8.70 -23.36
CA ALA A 116 8.11 9.49 -24.13
C ALA A 116 8.03 10.97 -23.71
N ALA A 117 8.67 11.36 -22.61
CA ALA A 117 8.65 12.74 -22.11
C ALA A 117 9.23 13.71 -23.15
N LYS A 118 8.41 14.68 -23.55
CA LYS A 118 8.75 15.73 -24.53
C LYS A 118 9.11 17.05 -23.84
N THR A 119 8.75 17.19 -22.57
CA THR A 119 8.99 18.41 -21.80
C THR A 119 9.81 18.12 -20.54
N SER A 120 10.52 19.14 -20.07
CA SER A 120 11.25 19.05 -18.80
C SER A 120 10.31 18.90 -17.60
N SER A 121 9.06 19.37 -17.70
CA SER A 121 8.02 19.15 -16.70
C SER A 121 7.61 17.67 -16.62
N GLU A 122 7.35 17.02 -17.75
CA GLU A 122 7.01 15.59 -17.80
C GLU A 122 8.16 14.72 -17.25
N ALA A 123 9.41 15.06 -17.59
CA ALA A 123 10.57 14.40 -17.01
C ALA A 123 10.66 14.63 -15.49
N ALA A 124 10.36 15.84 -15.00
CA ALA A 124 10.36 16.15 -13.57
C ALA A 124 9.28 15.36 -12.80
N GLU A 125 8.11 15.13 -13.39
CA GLU A 125 7.07 14.29 -12.79
C GLU A 125 7.54 12.84 -12.62
N VAL A 126 8.12 12.24 -13.66
CA VAL A 126 8.66 10.88 -13.57
C VAL A 126 9.78 10.78 -12.53
N LEU A 127 10.70 11.75 -12.50
CA LEU A 127 11.75 11.78 -11.47
C LEU A 127 11.19 12.01 -10.05
N THR A 128 10.01 12.62 -9.91
CA THR A 128 9.31 12.75 -8.63
C THR A 128 8.80 11.39 -8.15
N GLU A 129 8.17 10.61 -9.02
CA GLU A 129 7.71 9.24 -8.70
C GLU A 129 8.87 8.33 -8.25
N ILE A 130 10.05 8.50 -8.85
CA ILE A 130 11.21 7.68 -8.52
C ILE A 130 11.81 8.05 -7.16
N ALA A 131 11.93 9.34 -6.86
CA ALA A 131 12.77 9.82 -5.76
C ALA A 131 12.05 10.63 -4.68
N ALA A 132 10.72 10.73 -4.72
CA ALA A 132 9.95 11.39 -3.66
C ALA A 132 10.36 10.87 -2.28
N PRO A 133 10.62 11.74 -1.28
CA PRO A 133 11.30 11.34 -0.04
C PRO A 133 10.61 10.24 0.78
N VAL A 134 9.27 10.17 0.72
CA VAL A 134 8.46 9.23 1.53
C VAL A 134 7.86 8.12 0.67
N ASN A 135 7.24 8.49 -0.45
CA ASN A 135 6.49 7.56 -1.31
C ASN A 135 7.20 7.27 -2.64
N GLY A 136 8.47 7.67 -2.79
CA GLY A 136 9.24 7.41 -3.99
C GLY A 136 9.67 5.96 -4.07
N LEU A 137 9.81 5.45 -5.30
CA LEU A 137 10.22 4.08 -5.55
C LEU A 137 11.58 3.72 -4.93
N LEU A 138 12.58 4.61 -4.99
CA LEU A 138 13.90 4.35 -4.42
C LEU A 138 13.90 4.32 -2.88
N PRO A 139 13.29 5.28 -2.17
CA PRO A 139 13.12 5.17 -0.71
C PRO A 139 12.37 3.91 -0.26
N LEU A 140 11.30 3.52 -0.96
CA LEU A 140 10.58 2.29 -0.65
C LEU A 140 11.45 1.04 -0.88
N THR A 141 12.19 0.99 -1.99
CA THR A 141 13.11 -0.11 -2.29
C THR A 141 14.23 -0.20 -1.24
N ARG A 142 14.78 0.95 -0.82
CA ARG A 142 15.75 1.00 0.27
C ARG A 142 15.18 0.41 1.55
N GLU A 143 13.96 0.78 1.93
CA GLU A 143 13.33 0.28 3.14
C GLU A 143 13.18 -1.25 3.12
N VAL A 144 12.81 -1.82 1.97
CA VAL A 144 12.76 -3.28 1.78
C VAL A 144 14.14 -3.91 1.99
N VAL A 145 15.20 -3.33 1.40
CA VAL A 145 16.58 -3.83 1.57
C VAL A 145 17.04 -3.75 3.03
N VAL A 146 16.78 -2.64 3.72
CA VAL A 146 17.15 -2.46 5.14
C VAL A 146 16.42 -3.46 6.03
N ARG A 147 15.10 -3.64 5.83
CA ARG A 147 14.34 -4.62 6.60
C ARG A 147 14.77 -6.06 6.33
N ALA A 148 15.06 -6.39 5.07
CA ALA A 148 15.57 -7.70 4.71
C ALA A 148 16.94 -7.96 5.34
N TRP A 149 17.82 -6.95 5.37
CA TRP A 149 19.11 -7.04 6.05
C TRP A 149 18.94 -7.30 7.55
N ILE A 150 18.20 -6.45 8.26
CA ILE A 150 17.94 -6.60 9.71
C ILE A 150 17.37 -8.00 10.01
N ALA A 151 16.33 -8.41 9.29
CA ALA A 151 15.70 -9.71 9.50
C ALA A 151 16.67 -10.89 9.26
N THR A 152 17.57 -10.76 8.27
CA THR A 152 18.54 -11.82 7.97
C THR A 152 19.68 -11.85 8.99
N SER A 153 20.17 -10.69 9.45
CA SER A 153 21.15 -10.59 10.53
C SER A 153 20.61 -11.17 11.84
N ASP A 154 19.35 -10.89 12.18
CA ASP A 154 18.67 -11.45 13.35
C ASP A 154 18.58 -12.98 13.28
N LEU A 155 18.22 -13.53 12.11
CA LEU A 155 18.13 -14.98 11.89
C LEU A 155 19.47 -15.70 11.99
N LEU A 156 20.55 -15.04 11.60
CA LEU A 156 21.91 -15.61 11.62
C LEU A 156 22.63 -15.39 12.96
N GLY A 157 22.03 -14.62 13.89
CA GLY A 157 22.62 -14.33 15.20
C GLY A 157 23.95 -13.58 15.11
N THR A 158 24.16 -12.81 14.03
CA THR A 158 25.41 -12.11 13.78
C THR A 158 25.51 -10.88 14.67
N SER A 159 26.60 -10.74 15.42
CA SER A 159 26.88 -9.53 16.19
C SER A 159 27.20 -8.35 15.25
N PRO A 160 26.83 -7.11 15.60
CA PRO A 160 27.16 -5.94 14.79
C PRO A 160 28.67 -5.84 14.57
N GLY A 161 29.12 -5.91 13.32
CA GLY A 161 30.54 -5.86 12.93
C GLY A 161 31.20 -7.21 12.62
N GLU A 162 30.52 -8.33 12.86
CA GLU A 162 30.96 -9.69 12.48
C GLU A 162 30.07 -10.28 11.37
N GLU A 163 29.33 -9.42 10.68
CA GLU A 163 28.39 -9.85 9.64
C GLU A 163 29.16 -10.43 8.43
N PRO A 164 28.69 -11.56 7.87
CA PRO A 164 29.26 -12.12 6.66
C PRO A 164 29.18 -11.10 5.52
N GLU A 165 30.23 -11.04 4.70
CA GLU A 165 30.42 -10.05 3.60
C GLU A 165 29.15 -9.77 2.75
N PRO A 166 28.29 -10.77 2.42
CA PRO A 166 27.06 -10.51 1.67
C PRO A 166 26.03 -9.63 2.41
N LEU A 167 25.96 -9.68 3.74
CA LEU A 167 25.06 -8.85 4.54
C LEU A 167 25.56 -7.42 4.66
N ALA A 168 26.86 -7.24 4.87
CA ALA A 168 27.48 -5.90 4.90
C ALA A 168 27.20 -5.13 3.58
N ARG A 169 27.23 -5.82 2.43
CA ARG A 169 26.89 -5.24 1.12
C ARG A 169 25.44 -4.75 1.01
N LEU A 170 24.50 -5.27 1.80
CA LEU A 170 23.12 -4.78 1.82
C LEU A 170 23.04 -3.38 2.45
N GLY A 171 23.85 -3.11 3.48
CA GLY A 171 24.01 -1.78 4.07
C GLY A 171 24.56 -0.75 3.07
N ASP A 172 25.59 -1.13 2.31
CA ASP A 172 26.15 -0.30 1.24
C ASP A 172 25.14 -0.05 0.12
N THR A 173 24.35 -1.06 -0.23
CA THR A 173 23.29 -0.96 -1.24
C THR A 173 22.19 0.00 -0.78
N ALA A 174 21.73 -0.10 0.47
CA ALA A 174 20.75 0.82 1.04
C ALA A 174 21.26 2.28 1.06
N SER A 175 22.54 2.48 1.35
CA SER A 175 23.18 3.80 1.32
C SER A 175 23.27 4.34 -0.11
N SER A 176 23.60 3.48 -1.08
CA SER A 176 23.65 3.82 -2.50
C SER A 176 22.27 4.21 -3.05
N LEU A 177 21.20 3.51 -2.65
CA LEU A 177 19.82 3.84 -3.00
C LEU A 177 19.40 5.22 -2.45
N SER A 178 19.77 5.54 -1.20
CA SER A 178 19.57 6.88 -0.63
C SER A 178 20.27 7.96 -1.43
N GLN A 179 21.53 7.72 -1.81
CA GLN A 179 22.32 8.68 -2.58
C GLN A 179 21.74 8.88 -3.98
N ALA A 180 21.33 7.80 -4.65
CA ALA A 180 20.67 7.85 -5.95
C ALA A 180 19.36 8.67 -5.88
N ALA A 181 18.53 8.48 -4.85
CA ALA A 181 17.33 9.28 -4.65
C ALA A 181 17.64 10.78 -4.53
N HIS A 182 18.69 11.16 -3.78
CA HIS A 182 19.11 12.56 -3.66
C HIS A 182 19.58 13.15 -4.99
N VAL A 183 20.33 12.39 -5.78
CA VAL A 183 20.80 12.83 -7.11
C VAL A 183 19.61 13.05 -8.05
N ILE A 184 18.65 12.12 -8.06
CA ILE A 184 17.45 12.21 -8.89
C ILE A 184 16.57 13.40 -8.48
N LEU A 185 16.39 13.66 -7.17
CA LEU A 185 15.68 14.85 -6.69
C LEU A 185 16.34 16.15 -7.15
N ARG A 186 17.68 16.22 -7.19
CA ARG A 186 18.40 17.38 -7.73
C ARG A 186 18.15 17.55 -9.23
N ALA A 187 18.22 16.47 -10.00
CA ALA A 187 17.92 16.48 -11.43
C ALA A 187 16.48 16.92 -11.71
N ARG A 188 15.51 16.40 -10.95
CA ARG A 188 14.10 16.80 -10.98
C ARG A 188 13.93 18.29 -10.76
N ASN A 189 14.56 18.83 -9.71
CA ASN A 189 14.47 20.25 -9.38
C ASN A 189 15.09 21.14 -10.45
N HIS A 190 16.12 20.67 -11.14
CA HIS A 190 16.68 21.37 -12.30
C HIS A 190 15.69 21.37 -13.48
N ALA A 191 15.13 20.21 -13.83
CA ALA A 191 14.15 20.07 -14.92
C ALA A 191 12.89 20.94 -14.69
N ALA A 192 12.38 21.00 -13.45
CA ALA A 192 11.25 21.83 -13.08
C ALA A 192 11.52 23.34 -13.24
N ARG A 193 12.76 23.80 -13.04
CA ARG A 193 13.14 25.22 -13.21
C ARG A 193 13.19 25.64 -14.68
N VAL A 194 13.60 24.74 -15.57
CA VAL A 194 13.66 25.02 -17.03
C VAL A 194 12.25 25.24 -17.61
N SER A 195 11.22 24.66 -16.99
CA SER A 195 9.82 24.86 -17.40
C SER A 195 9.19 26.18 -16.92
N GLN A 196 9.81 26.91 -15.98
CA GLN A 196 9.30 28.21 -15.55
C GLN A 196 9.86 29.34 -16.44
N PRO A 197 9.02 30.16 -17.10
CA PRO A 197 9.49 31.38 -17.73
C PRO A 197 10.11 32.29 -16.67
N ALA A 198 11.25 32.91 -16.97
CA ALA A 198 11.88 33.88 -16.09
C ALA A 198 10.85 34.94 -15.68
N ALA A 199 10.68 35.15 -14.37
CA ALA A 199 9.84 36.22 -13.87
C ALA A 199 10.33 37.56 -14.45
N PRO A 200 9.42 38.44 -14.92
CA PRO A 200 9.82 39.71 -15.48
C PRO A 200 10.57 40.51 -14.41
N THR A 201 11.78 40.96 -14.75
CA THR A 201 12.61 41.82 -13.92
C THR A 201 11.78 43.03 -13.50
N PRO A 202 11.64 43.35 -12.20
CA PRO A 202 10.95 44.56 -11.80
C PRO A 202 11.69 45.76 -12.39
N PRO A 203 10.97 46.77 -12.93
CA PRO A 203 11.61 47.95 -13.49
C PRO A 203 12.45 48.65 -12.42
N PRO A 204 13.55 49.33 -12.82
CA PRO A 204 14.41 50.04 -11.87
C PRO A 204 13.57 51.06 -11.10
N SER A 205 13.55 50.90 -9.78
CA SER A 205 12.84 51.80 -8.86
C SER A 205 13.40 53.21 -9.04
N THR A 206 12.58 54.13 -9.55
CA THR A 206 12.95 55.54 -9.64
C THR A 206 13.07 56.08 -8.22
N ALA A 207 14.29 56.45 -7.84
CA ALA A 207 14.57 57.10 -6.57
C ALA A 207 13.70 58.37 -6.46
N GLN A 208 12.72 58.37 -5.56
CA GLN A 208 12.02 59.59 -5.19
C GLN A 208 13.00 60.49 -4.41
N PRO A 209 13.14 61.77 -4.78
CA PRO A 209 14.02 62.69 -4.06
C PRO A 209 13.43 63.00 -2.68
N SER A 210 14.25 62.80 -1.66
CA SER A 210 13.95 63.13 -0.27
C SER A 210 13.65 64.62 -0.13
N ALA A 211 12.40 64.97 0.12
CA ALA A 211 12.02 66.33 0.45
C ALA A 211 12.65 66.72 1.80
N SER A 212 13.47 67.77 1.74
CA SER A 212 14.11 68.46 2.85
C SER A 212 13.06 68.97 3.85
N ARG A 213 13.11 68.46 5.09
CA ARG A 213 12.40 69.06 6.23
C ARG A 213 13.25 70.18 6.81
N HIS A 214 12.86 71.43 6.51
CA HIS A 214 13.24 72.59 7.31
C HIS A 214 12.56 72.52 8.68
N ARG A 215 13.35 72.67 9.74
CA ARG A 215 12.95 73.38 10.95
C ARG A 215 14.16 74.03 11.60
#